data_AF-A0A848M5I2-F1
#
_entry.id   AF-A0A848M5I2-F1
#
_cell.length_a   1.000
_cell.length_b   1.000
_cell.length_c   1.000
_cell.angle_alpha   90.00
_cell.angle_beta   90.00
_cell.angle_gamma   90.00
#
_symmetry.space_group_name_H-M   'P 1'
#
loop_
_entity.id
_entity.type
_entity.pdbx_description
1 polymer ?
#
loop_
_entity_poly.entity_id
_entity_poly.type
_entity_poly.pdbx_seq_one_letter_code
_entity_poly.pdbx_strand_id
1 'polypeptide(L)'
;MFVHQELKHDPSGHDWWHIVRVTRTAKMLAMSEGADEYICELSALLHDIPDEKLNPSKEAGTVKLKKWMDEEQLLPEDQETILNIINSISFGKLSEESPLTLEAQIVQDADRLDAMGAIGIARTFTYAGSRGRLMFNPDIKPRAYLTPQEYRTGRSTTINHFYEKLLKLKSQMNTESAKILARKRHNELEKYLEAFQAEWSLGNESFLEEMLGLESPIKKVHIVFDRPSFDVLGAVLSERPHEHIVLLGDDLSIGPLPGVNDADTHKLRRQWLTGLESDSETKDQMQEEVLDSAFKWRALPAKLAIYPLTIWASDSAHEQVGLRRLMSLLPEAADIAILNPTALLSNHAVQYYYTGEIVMDKLESLLGKEIVPSADIRRDLVMDWERLLQEDQKLRILQKGEVISVSESYFDVNIMKSALELGARNKWVKALRVASEAMFKYTDQRVSQLYFEDRIQRLVSQNLLQAQGLLTSMRTYSVTITKSGTEFLSSLES
;
A
#
# COMPACT_ATOMS: atom_id res chain seq x y z
N MET A 1 5.95 -39.83 18.18
CA MET A 1 7.40 -39.58 18.37
C MET A 1 8.19 -39.66 17.06
N PHE A 2 7.80 -40.52 16.11
CA PHE A 2 8.47 -40.72 14.81
C PHE A 2 8.80 -39.42 14.04
N VAL A 3 7.79 -38.67 13.60
CA VAL A 3 7.99 -37.45 12.78
C VAL A 3 8.85 -36.38 13.49
N HIS A 4 8.64 -36.19 14.79
CA HIS A 4 9.47 -35.27 15.59
C HIS A 4 10.95 -35.67 15.61
N GLN A 5 11.26 -36.96 15.69
CA GLN A 5 12.65 -37.43 15.72
C GLN A 5 13.38 -37.19 14.39
N GLU A 6 12.66 -37.28 13.27
CA GLU A 6 13.18 -37.06 11.93
C GLU A 6 13.43 -35.57 11.63
N LEU A 7 12.56 -34.68 12.13
CA LEU A 7 12.54 -33.26 11.75
C LEU A 7 13.06 -32.28 12.81
N LYS A 8 13.37 -32.73 14.04
CA LYS A 8 13.80 -31.85 15.15
C LYS A 8 15.09 -31.05 14.92
N HIS A 9 15.88 -31.40 13.90
CA HIS A 9 17.17 -30.77 13.64
C HIS A 9 17.24 -30.08 12.27
N ASP A 10 16.13 -29.96 11.53
CA ASP A 10 16.14 -29.27 10.24
C ASP A 10 16.06 -27.73 10.42
N PRO A 11 17.11 -26.97 10.06
CA PRO A 11 17.11 -25.50 10.14
C PRO A 11 16.47 -24.83 8.92
N SER A 12 16.03 -25.58 7.90
CA SER A 12 15.59 -25.03 6.61
C SER A 12 14.20 -24.41 6.61
N GLY A 13 13.47 -24.50 7.73
CA GLY A 13 12.09 -24.04 7.86
C GLY A 13 11.03 -25.12 7.55
N HIS A 14 11.44 -26.38 7.36
CA HIS A 14 10.57 -27.58 7.33
C HIS A 14 10.68 -28.37 8.66
N ASP A 15 10.87 -27.65 9.76
CA ASP A 15 11.04 -28.23 11.08
C ASP A 15 9.75 -28.88 11.60
N TRP A 16 9.84 -29.52 12.77
CA TRP A 16 8.69 -30.07 13.47
C TRP A 16 7.52 -29.08 13.61
N TRP A 17 7.82 -27.79 13.80
CA TRP A 17 6.79 -26.77 14.01
C TRP A 17 6.02 -26.45 12.74
N HIS A 18 6.65 -26.53 11.56
CA HIS A 18 5.94 -26.52 10.29
C HIS A 18 4.90 -27.64 10.22
N ILE A 19 5.29 -28.88 10.49
CA ILE A 19 4.37 -30.02 10.44
C ILE A 19 3.22 -29.85 11.43
N VAL A 20 3.51 -29.40 12.66
CA VAL A 20 2.47 -29.14 13.67
C VAL A 20 1.44 -28.12 13.17
N ARG A 21 1.86 -27.04 12.51
CA ARG A 21 0.94 -26.02 11.99
C ARG A 21 0.13 -26.52 10.80
N VAL A 22 0.76 -27.23 9.87
CA VAL A 22 0.06 -27.84 8.72
C VAL A 22 -0.97 -28.86 9.22
N THR A 23 -0.60 -29.75 10.13
CA THR A 23 -1.50 -30.76 10.72
C THR A 23 -2.71 -30.11 11.41
N ARG A 24 -2.49 -29.09 12.25
CA ARG A 24 -3.57 -28.34 12.90
C ARG A 24 -4.49 -27.65 11.89
N THR A 25 -3.91 -27.10 10.83
CA THR A 25 -4.67 -26.43 9.77
C THR A 25 -5.49 -27.43 8.97
N ALA A 26 -4.89 -28.57 8.57
CA ALA A 26 -5.58 -29.64 7.84
C ALA A 26 -6.77 -30.19 8.64
N LYS A 27 -6.59 -30.44 9.95
CA LYS A 27 -7.68 -30.86 10.84
C LYS A 27 -8.83 -29.84 10.87
N MET A 28 -8.51 -28.56 11.05
CA MET A 28 -9.51 -27.49 11.05
C MET A 28 -10.27 -27.40 9.71
N LEU A 29 -9.57 -27.49 8.59
CA LEU A 29 -10.16 -27.48 7.26
C LEU A 29 -11.06 -28.72 7.05
N ALA A 30 -10.61 -29.90 7.47
CA ALA A 30 -11.40 -31.14 7.40
C ALA A 30 -12.72 -31.03 8.16
N MET A 31 -12.69 -30.49 9.39
CA MET A 31 -13.90 -30.22 10.17
C MET A 31 -14.87 -29.25 9.45
N SER A 32 -14.32 -28.23 8.78
CA SER A 32 -15.13 -27.21 8.09
C SER A 32 -15.74 -27.69 6.77
N GLU A 33 -15.02 -28.54 6.04
CA GLU A 33 -15.41 -29.03 4.71
C GLU A 33 -16.13 -30.40 4.77
N GLY A 34 -16.18 -31.03 5.95
CA GLY A 34 -16.84 -32.32 6.17
C GLY A 34 -16.04 -33.51 5.62
N ALA A 35 -14.72 -33.40 5.58
CA ALA A 35 -13.81 -34.49 5.18
C ALA A 35 -13.44 -35.39 6.37
N ASP A 36 -12.79 -36.52 6.10
CA ASP A 36 -12.28 -37.38 7.16
C ASP A 36 -11.11 -36.69 7.91
N GLU A 37 -11.38 -36.26 9.15
CA GLU A 37 -10.40 -35.61 10.01
C GLU A 37 -9.18 -36.47 10.29
N TYR A 38 -9.38 -37.78 10.49
CA TYR A 38 -8.30 -38.72 10.83
C TYR A 38 -7.34 -38.87 9.65
N ILE A 39 -7.88 -39.10 8.45
CA ILE A 39 -7.07 -39.22 7.23
C ILE A 39 -6.34 -37.91 6.92
N CYS A 40 -7.00 -36.76 7.05
CA CYS A 40 -6.38 -35.45 6.82
C CYS A 40 -5.26 -35.15 7.82
N GLU A 41 -5.53 -35.36 9.12
CA GLU A 41 -4.56 -35.10 10.20
C GLU A 41 -3.33 -36.00 10.04
N LEU A 42 -3.52 -37.29 9.80
CA LEU A 42 -2.43 -38.24 9.66
C LEU A 42 -1.62 -38.04 8.36
N SER A 43 -2.29 -37.74 7.26
CA SER A 43 -1.62 -37.41 5.99
C SER A 43 -0.79 -36.12 6.11
N ALA A 44 -1.33 -35.08 6.74
CA ALA A 44 -0.61 -33.84 6.99
C ALA A 44 0.58 -34.02 7.95
N LEU A 45 0.47 -34.90 8.94
CA LEU A 45 1.58 -35.22 9.84
C LEU A 45 2.74 -35.92 9.12
N LEU A 46 2.45 -36.69 8.08
CA LEU A 46 3.41 -37.57 7.41
C LEU A 46 3.93 -37.05 6.06
N HIS A 47 3.35 -35.98 5.51
CA HIS A 47 3.56 -35.58 4.11
C HIS A 47 5.01 -35.27 3.71
N ASP A 48 5.80 -34.71 4.63
CA ASP A 48 7.20 -34.34 4.37
C ASP A 48 8.19 -35.50 4.61
N ILE A 49 7.74 -36.62 5.19
CA ILE A 49 8.61 -37.77 5.48
C ILE A 49 9.24 -38.37 4.21
N PRO A 50 8.55 -38.50 3.07
CA PRO A 50 9.15 -39.03 1.85
C PRO A 50 10.01 -38.03 1.05
N ASP A 51 10.20 -36.78 1.49
CA ASP A 51 10.99 -35.77 0.75
C ASP A 51 12.47 -36.23 0.60
N GLU A 52 13.05 -35.99 -0.58
CA GLU A 52 14.46 -36.25 -0.92
C GLU A 52 15.44 -35.45 -0.05
N LYS A 53 14.97 -34.42 0.67
CA LYS A 53 15.78 -33.71 1.67
C LYS A 53 16.11 -34.58 2.88
N LEU A 54 15.22 -35.51 3.24
CA LEU A 54 15.34 -36.36 4.43
C LEU A 54 15.82 -37.77 4.08
N ASN A 55 15.72 -38.15 2.79
CA ASN A 55 16.00 -39.52 2.34
C ASN A 55 16.85 -39.51 1.07
N PRO A 56 17.62 -40.58 0.80
CA PRO A 56 18.42 -40.70 -0.42
C PRO A 56 17.61 -40.62 -1.73
N SER A 57 16.32 -40.95 -1.69
CA SER A 57 15.36 -40.86 -2.78
C SER A 57 13.94 -40.83 -2.22
N LYS A 58 12.99 -40.37 -3.04
CA LYS A 58 11.56 -40.38 -2.67
C LYS A 58 11.07 -41.80 -2.40
N GLU A 59 11.51 -42.76 -3.22
CA GLU A 59 11.17 -44.18 -3.07
C GLU A 59 11.65 -44.75 -1.74
N ALA A 60 12.89 -44.42 -1.32
CA ALA A 60 13.41 -44.82 -0.02
C ALA A 60 12.59 -44.24 1.14
N GLY A 61 12.17 -42.98 1.01
CA GLY A 61 11.29 -42.33 1.99
C GLY A 61 9.90 -42.97 2.06
N THR A 62 9.30 -43.34 0.92
CA THR A 62 8.02 -44.06 0.88
C THR A 62 8.11 -45.45 1.52
N VAL A 63 9.20 -46.19 1.29
CA VAL A 63 9.43 -47.50 1.93
C VAL A 63 9.55 -47.35 3.45
N LYS A 64 10.28 -46.34 3.92
CA LYS A 64 10.42 -46.03 5.35
C LYS A 64 9.07 -45.70 5.98
N LEU A 65 8.27 -44.88 5.32
CA LEU A 65 6.94 -44.50 5.77
C LEU A 65 6.00 -45.70 5.87
N LYS A 66 5.97 -46.55 4.83
CA LYS A 66 5.13 -47.77 4.82
C LYS A 66 5.52 -48.72 5.95
N LYS A 67 6.80 -48.93 6.18
CA LYS A 67 7.28 -49.76 7.29
C LYS A 67 6.78 -49.24 8.64
N TRP A 68 6.81 -47.93 8.86
CA TRP A 68 6.28 -47.34 10.09
C TRP A 68 4.76 -47.53 10.22
N MET A 69 4.00 -47.37 9.12
CA MET A 69 2.55 -47.62 9.12
C MET A 69 2.19 -49.07 9.46
N ASP A 70 2.99 -50.04 8.99
CA ASP A 70 2.83 -51.47 9.33
C ASP A 70 3.14 -51.74 10.80
N GLU A 71 4.20 -51.13 11.36
CA GLU A 71 4.58 -51.27 12.77
C GLU A 71 3.50 -50.71 13.72
N GLU A 72 2.85 -49.61 13.34
CA GLU A 72 1.75 -48.99 14.08
C GLU A 72 0.37 -49.64 13.78
N GLN A 73 0.32 -50.68 12.95
CA GLN A 73 -0.87 -51.49 12.65
C GLN A 73 -2.04 -50.69 12.04
N LEU A 74 -1.74 -49.72 11.17
CA LEU A 74 -2.77 -49.00 10.41
C LEU A 74 -3.54 -49.96 9.49
N LEU A 75 -4.84 -49.69 9.29
CA LEU A 75 -5.66 -50.45 8.36
C LEU A 75 -5.11 -50.33 6.92
N PRO A 76 -5.07 -51.41 6.12
CA PRO A 76 -4.56 -51.36 4.76
C PRO A 76 -5.21 -50.30 3.86
N GLU A 77 -6.51 -50.05 4.05
CA GLU A 77 -7.28 -49.04 3.32
C GLU A 77 -6.84 -47.60 3.67
N ASP A 78 -6.57 -47.32 4.96
CA ASP A 78 -6.06 -46.04 5.42
C ASP A 78 -4.63 -45.82 4.91
N GLN A 79 -3.78 -46.86 4.95
CA GLN A 79 -2.41 -46.78 4.44
C GLN A 79 -2.40 -46.41 2.95
N GLU A 80 -3.22 -47.07 2.14
CA GLU A 80 -3.34 -46.80 0.70
C GLU A 80 -3.81 -45.36 0.46
N THR A 81 -4.84 -44.93 1.20
CA THR A 81 -5.39 -43.56 1.09
C THR A 81 -4.36 -42.50 1.44
N ILE A 82 -3.65 -42.65 2.56
CA ILE A 82 -2.62 -41.70 3.01
C ILE A 82 -1.46 -41.64 2.01
N LEU A 83 -0.98 -42.79 1.52
CA LEU A 83 0.09 -42.83 0.52
C LEU A 83 -0.32 -42.17 -0.79
N ASN A 84 -1.58 -42.34 -1.21
CA ASN A 84 -2.13 -41.69 -2.40
C ASN A 84 -2.19 -40.16 -2.21
N ILE A 85 -2.65 -39.68 -1.06
CA ILE A 85 -2.66 -38.24 -0.72
C ILE A 85 -1.23 -37.67 -0.80
N ILE A 86 -0.28 -38.24 -0.07
CA ILE A 86 1.11 -37.74 0.00
C ILE A 86 1.78 -37.72 -1.39
N ASN A 87 1.53 -38.74 -2.21
CA ASN A 87 2.07 -38.80 -3.56
C ASN A 87 1.44 -37.78 -4.51
N SER A 88 0.19 -37.40 -4.29
CA SER A 88 -0.54 -36.44 -5.12
C SER A 88 -0.20 -34.98 -4.82
N ILE A 89 0.15 -34.66 -3.57
CA ILE A 89 0.41 -33.27 -3.13
C ILE A 89 1.86 -32.82 -3.33
N SER A 90 2.78 -33.73 -3.60
CA SER A 90 4.20 -33.40 -3.78
C SER A 90 4.41 -32.58 -5.07
N PHE A 91 5.04 -31.41 -4.93
CA PHE A 91 5.15 -30.29 -5.89
C PHE A 91 5.67 -30.62 -7.31
N GLY A 92 6.04 -31.87 -7.60
CA GLY A 92 6.60 -32.35 -8.86
C GLY A 92 5.61 -32.98 -9.85
N LYS A 93 4.34 -33.18 -9.50
CA LYS A 93 3.31 -33.71 -10.41
C LYS A 93 2.13 -32.75 -10.56
N LEU A 94 2.29 -31.76 -11.44
CA LEU A 94 1.17 -31.22 -12.21
C LEU A 94 0.97 -32.16 -13.41
N SER A 95 0.49 -33.37 -13.17
CA SER A 95 0.03 -34.25 -14.26
C SER A 95 -1.48 -34.22 -14.29
N GLU A 96 -2.06 -33.96 -15.46
CA GLU A 96 -3.50 -33.86 -15.79
C GLU A 96 -4.32 -35.15 -15.51
N GLU A 97 -3.77 -36.12 -14.77
CA GLU A 97 -4.35 -37.44 -14.58
C GLU A 97 -4.94 -37.56 -13.17
N SER A 98 -6.21 -37.16 -13.05
CA SER A 98 -7.16 -37.37 -11.94
C SER A 98 -7.38 -36.19 -10.98
N PRO A 99 -8.64 -35.83 -10.67
CA PRO A 99 -8.95 -34.82 -9.66
C PRO A 99 -8.54 -35.31 -8.28
N LEU A 100 -7.97 -34.42 -7.47
CA LEU A 100 -7.61 -34.70 -6.07
C LEU A 100 -8.86 -35.03 -5.25
N THR A 101 -8.76 -35.99 -4.32
CA THR A 101 -9.79 -36.23 -3.31
C THR A 101 -9.93 -35.00 -2.40
N LEU A 102 -11.06 -34.90 -1.68
CA LEU A 102 -11.29 -33.78 -0.76
C LEU A 102 -10.19 -33.72 0.33
N GLU A 103 -9.78 -34.86 0.86
CA GLU A 103 -8.70 -34.98 1.84
C GLU A 103 -7.35 -34.53 1.25
N ALA A 104 -7.05 -34.91 0.00
CA ALA A 104 -5.84 -34.46 -0.68
C ALA A 104 -5.83 -32.95 -0.93
N GLN A 105 -6.99 -32.39 -1.31
CA GLN A 105 -7.18 -30.94 -1.45
C GLN A 105 -6.92 -30.21 -0.13
N ILE A 106 -7.47 -30.72 0.98
CA ILE A 106 -7.30 -30.15 2.32
C ILE A 106 -5.84 -30.17 2.78
N VAL A 107 -5.15 -31.29 2.63
CA VAL A 107 -3.74 -31.41 3.04
C VAL A 107 -2.85 -30.50 2.20
N GLN A 108 -3.11 -30.42 0.89
CA GLN A 108 -2.40 -29.50 0.00
C GLN A 108 -2.65 -28.02 0.37
N ASP A 109 -3.90 -27.67 0.65
CA ASP A 109 -4.26 -26.31 1.06
C ASP A 109 -3.63 -25.94 2.40
N ALA A 110 -3.60 -26.84 3.37
CA ALA A 110 -2.97 -26.62 4.66
C ALA A 110 -1.45 -26.35 4.53
N ASP A 111 -0.74 -27.10 3.70
CA ASP A 111 0.68 -26.87 3.42
C ASP A 111 0.91 -25.53 2.70
N ARG A 112 0.14 -25.26 1.63
CA ARG A 112 0.22 -24.00 0.88
C ARG A 112 -0.09 -22.79 1.74
N LEU A 113 -1.07 -22.89 2.65
CA LEU A 113 -1.38 -21.82 3.59
C LEU A 113 -0.19 -21.51 4.49
N ASP A 114 0.56 -22.50 4.99
CA ASP A 114 1.73 -22.28 5.85
C ASP A 114 2.93 -21.64 5.12
N ALA A 115 2.92 -21.68 3.78
CA ALA A 115 3.87 -20.94 2.94
C ALA A 115 3.48 -19.46 2.71
N MET A 116 2.31 -19.02 3.21
CA MET A 116 1.81 -17.64 3.07
C MET A 116 1.78 -16.88 4.40
N GLY A 117 1.57 -15.56 4.32
CA GLY A 117 1.49 -14.66 5.48
C GLY A 117 2.82 -14.49 6.21
N ALA A 118 2.78 -14.00 7.45
CA ALA A 118 3.97 -13.70 8.24
C ALA A 118 4.93 -14.89 8.40
N ILE A 119 4.40 -16.09 8.64
CA ILE A 119 5.20 -17.32 8.74
C ILE A 119 5.80 -17.67 7.37
N GLY A 120 5.01 -17.57 6.31
CA GLY A 120 5.48 -17.77 4.94
C GLY A 120 6.67 -16.87 4.58
N ILE A 121 6.60 -15.58 4.95
CA ILE A 121 7.71 -14.61 4.79
C ILE A 121 8.96 -15.12 5.50
N ALA A 122 8.86 -15.40 6.81
CA ALA A 122 9.99 -15.83 7.62
C ALA A 122 10.62 -17.15 7.11
N ARG A 123 9.79 -18.12 6.72
CA ARG A 123 10.24 -19.40 6.15
C ARG A 123 10.95 -19.20 4.82
N THR A 124 10.42 -18.33 3.96
CA THR A 124 10.99 -18.05 2.64
C THR A 124 12.40 -17.45 2.75
N PHE A 125 12.60 -16.48 3.64
CA PHE A 125 13.94 -15.92 3.90
C PHE A 125 14.88 -16.88 4.61
N THR A 126 14.39 -17.65 5.59
CA THR A 126 15.19 -18.67 6.28
C THR A 126 15.69 -19.74 5.31
N TYR A 127 14.80 -20.27 4.49
CA TYR A 127 15.15 -21.27 3.47
C TYR A 127 16.13 -20.69 2.45
N ALA A 128 15.86 -19.50 1.92
CA ALA A 128 16.74 -18.83 0.98
C ALA A 128 18.15 -18.61 1.55
N GLY A 129 18.25 -18.16 2.81
CA GLY A 129 19.51 -18.01 3.53
C GLY A 129 20.26 -19.33 3.67
N SER A 130 19.56 -20.42 4.05
CA SER A 130 20.16 -21.77 4.13
C SER A 130 20.70 -22.29 2.80
N ARG A 131 20.19 -21.78 1.68
CA ARG A 131 20.60 -22.13 0.30
C ARG A 131 21.55 -21.10 -0.32
N GLY A 132 21.98 -20.07 0.43
CA GLY A 132 22.86 -19.01 -0.07
C GLY A 132 22.23 -18.14 -1.17
N ARG A 133 20.90 -18.05 -1.22
CA ARG A 133 20.18 -17.24 -2.21
C ARG A 133 20.09 -15.80 -1.74
N LEU A 134 20.35 -14.86 -2.65
CA LEU A 134 20.23 -13.42 -2.38
C LEU A 134 18.78 -13.04 -2.05
N MET A 135 18.62 -12.14 -1.07
CA MET A 135 17.32 -11.58 -0.70
C MET A 135 16.66 -10.88 -1.89
N PHE A 136 17.37 -9.94 -2.51
CA PHE A 136 16.93 -9.24 -3.70
C PHE A 136 18.13 -8.85 -4.55
N ASN A 137 17.91 -8.75 -5.86
CA ASN A 137 18.85 -8.23 -6.83
C ASN A 137 18.01 -7.67 -7.99
N PRO A 138 18.07 -6.36 -8.25
CA PRO A 138 17.24 -5.70 -9.25
C PRO A 138 17.56 -6.12 -10.69
N ASP A 139 18.79 -6.55 -10.96
CA ASP A 139 19.19 -7.04 -12.29
C ASP A 139 18.58 -8.41 -12.62
N ILE A 140 18.03 -9.11 -11.62
CA ILE A 140 17.44 -10.43 -11.77
C ILE A 140 15.92 -10.29 -11.72
N LYS A 141 15.27 -10.41 -12.88
CA LYS A 141 13.80 -10.29 -13.00
C LYS A 141 13.06 -11.55 -12.52
N PRO A 142 11.82 -11.42 -11.99
CA PRO A 142 10.93 -12.56 -11.74
C PRO A 142 10.64 -13.33 -13.02
N ARG A 143 10.56 -14.66 -12.92
CA ARG A 143 10.29 -15.54 -14.06
C ARG A 143 8.79 -15.78 -14.22
N ALA A 144 8.25 -15.52 -15.41
CA ALA A 144 6.83 -15.72 -15.72
C ALA A 144 6.46 -17.21 -15.87
N TYR A 145 7.33 -17.99 -16.52
CA TYR A 145 7.16 -19.42 -16.77
C TYR A 145 8.31 -20.18 -16.10
N LEU A 146 7.98 -21.24 -15.37
CA LEU A 146 8.95 -22.07 -14.66
C LEU A 146 8.78 -23.52 -15.15
N THR A 147 9.77 -24.06 -15.84
CA THR A 147 9.90 -25.51 -15.89
C THR A 147 10.40 -26.02 -14.53
N PRO A 148 10.07 -27.26 -14.11
CA PRO A 148 10.56 -27.83 -12.85
C PRO A 148 12.09 -27.83 -12.72
N GLN A 149 12.79 -27.92 -13.86
CA GLN A 149 14.24 -27.87 -13.92
C GLN A 149 14.77 -26.45 -13.65
N GLU A 150 14.21 -25.43 -14.29
CA GLU A 150 14.56 -24.02 -14.06
C GLU A 150 14.20 -23.53 -12.66
N TYR A 151 13.12 -24.06 -12.05
CA TYR A 151 12.79 -23.76 -10.66
C TYR A 151 13.85 -24.27 -9.68
N ARG A 152 14.44 -25.44 -9.95
CA ARG A 152 15.45 -26.06 -9.09
C ARG A 152 16.88 -25.54 -9.32
N THR A 153 17.23 -25.18 -10.55
CA THR A 153 18.62 -24.81 -10.91
C THR A 153 18.81 -23.35 -11.34
N GLY A 154 17.73 -22.60 -11.58
CA GLY A 154 17.82 -21.23 -12.05
C GLY A 154 18.19 -20.23 -10.94
N ARG A 155 19.09 -19.30 -11.24
CA ARG A 155 19.37 -18.15 -10.36
C ARG A 155 18.12 -17.27 -10.28
N SER A 156 17.62 -17.05 -9.07
CA SER A 156 16.56 -16.09 -8.77
C SER A 156 16.74 -15.57 -7.34
N THR A 157 15.98 -14.58 -6.93
CA THR A 157 16.11 -13.90 -5.63
C THR A 157 14.94 -14.26 -4.71
N THR A 158 15.09 -14.08 -3.41
CA THR A 158 14.02 -14.40 -2.44
C THR A 158 12.76 -13.57 -2.70
N ILE A 159 12.89 -12.28 -2.99
CA ILE A 159 11.77 -11.41 -3.37
C ILE A 159 11.10 -11.89 -4.66
N ASN A 160 11.86 -12.28 -5.68
CA ASN A 160 11.25 -12.84 -6.90
C ASN A 160 10.42 -14.11 -6.62
N HIS A 161 10.75 -14.89 -5.58
CA HIS A 161 9.96 -16.05 -5.20
C HIS A 161 8.52 -15.69 -4.80
N PHE A 162 8.30 -14.51 -4.24
CA PHE A 162 6.96 -14.02 -3.91
C PHE A 162 6.10 -13.90 -5.18
N TYR A 163 6.62 -13.24 -6.21
CA TYR A 163 5.95 -13.07 -7.51
C TYR A 163 5.88 -14.37 -8.31
N GLU A 164 6.95 -15.16 -8.30
CA GLU A 164 7.04 -16.42 -9.04
C GLU A 164 6.03 -17.45 -8.51
N LYS A 165 5.82 -17.50 -7.17
CA LYS A 165 5.04 -18.54 -6.50
C LYS A 165 4.04 -18.02 -5.46
N LEU A 166 4.50 -17.35 -4.39
CA LEU A 166 3.68 -17.17 -3.18
C LEU A 166 2.39 -16.38 -3.42
N LEU A 167 2.44 -15.32 -4.23
CA LEU A 167 1.27 -14.51 -4.58
C LEU A 167 0.25 -15.28 -5.44
N LYS A 168 0.68 -16.32 -6.16
CA LYS A 168 -0.20 -17.16 -6.99
C LYS A 168 -0.94 -18.23 -6.18
N LEU A 169 -0.49 -18.52 -4.95
CA LEU A 169 -1.08 -19.58 -4.12
C LEU A 169 -2.54 -19.30 -3.74
N LYS A 170 -2.91 -18.03 -3.52
CA LYS A 170 -4.30 -17.64 -3.20
C LYS A 170 -5.30 -18.16 -4.22
N SER A 171 -5.00 -18.05 -5.51
CA SER A 171 -5.85 -18.53 -6.62
C SER A 171 -5.81 -20.04 -6.82
N GLN A 172 -4.83 -20.73 -6.21
CA GLN A 172 -4.63 -22.17 -6.35
C GLN A 172 -5.20 -22.96 -5.16
N MET A 173 -5.85 -22.30 -4.19
CA MET A 173 -6.52 -22.98 -3.08
C MET A 173 -7.71 -23.79 -3.59
N ASN A 174 -7.87 -25.00 -3.08
CA ASN A 174 -8.90 -25.92 -3.52
C ASN A 174 -10.23 -25.65 -2.80
N THR A 175 -10.23 -25.63 -1.46
CA THR A 175 -11.45 -25.54 -0.63
C THR A 175 -11.88 -24.09 -0.34
N GLU A 176 -13.16 -23.91 0.00
CA GLU A 176 -13.69 -22.56 0.30
C GLU A 176 -13.11 -22.00 1.61
N SER A 177 -12.99 -22.83 2.65
CA SER A 177 -12.35 -22.45 3.91
C SER A 177 -10.88 -22.05 3.70
N ALA A 178 -10.13 -22.75 2.85
CA ALA A 178 -8.76 -22.39 2.51
C ALA A 178 -8.67 -21.06 1.76
N LYS A 179 -9.56 -20.82 0.78
CA LYS A 179 -9.64 -19.54 0.06
C LYS A 179 -9.89 -18.37 1.00
N ILE A 180 -10.76 -18.53 2.00
CA ILE A 180 -11.03 -17.48 3.00
C ILE A 180 -9.76 -17.16 3.80
N LEU A 181 -9.04 -18.16 4.29
CA LEU A 181 -7.80 -17.97 5.06
C LEU A 181 -6.68 -17.38 4.19
N ALA A 182 -6.57 -17.83 2.94
CA ALA A 182 -5.55 -17.39 2.00
C ALA A 182 -5.68 -15.90 1.66
N ARG A 183 -6.90 -15.33 1.61
CA ARG A 183 -7.10 -13.88 1.35
C ARG A 183 -6.35 -13.01 2.37
N LYS A 184 -6.51 -13.31 3.66
CA LYS A 184 -5.81 -12.56 4.72
C LYS A 184 -4.30 -12.74 4.62
N ARG A 185 -3.83 -13.97 4.43
CA ARG A 185 -2.39 -14.26 4.35
C ARG A 185 -1.73 -13.64 3.11
N HIS A 186 -2.44 -13.60 1.99
CA HIS A 186 -2.03 -12.94 0.76
C HIS A 186 -1.84 -11.44 0.96
N ASN A 187 -2.81 -10.78 1.58
CA ASN A 187 -2.73 -9.34 1.88
C ASN A 187 -1.52 -9.01 2.78
N GLU A 188 -1.14 -9.90 3.71
CA GLU A 188 0.09 -9.72 4.49
C GLU A 188 1.38 -9.89 3.66
N LEU A 189 1.36 -10.72 2.61
CA LEU A 189 2.48 -10.80 1.65
C LEU A 189 2.61 -9.50 0.85
N GLU A 190 1.49 -8.96 0.35
CA GLU A 190 1.45 -7.69 -0.40
C GLU A 190 1.96 -6.54 0.46
N LYS A 191 1.45 -6.38 1.69
CA LYS A 191 1.95 -5.37 2.64
C LYS A 191 3.43 -5.49 2.93
N TYR A 192 3.94 -6.71 3.10
CA TYR A 192 5.36 -6.93 3.30
C TYR A 192 6.18 -6.51 2.08
N LEU A 193 5.72 -6.83 0.87
CA LEU A 193 6.38 -6.40 -0.36
C LEU A 193 6.34 -4.89 -0.52
N GLU A 194 5.22 -4.24 -0.21
CA GLU A 194 5.10 -2.78 -0.20
C GLU A 194 6.08 -2.14 0.78
N ALA A 195 6.16 -2.64 2.02
CA ALA A 195 7.11 -2.16 3.01
C ALA A 195 8.57 -2.38 2.57
N PHE A 196 8.88 -3.58 2.08
CA PHE A 196 10.21 -3.91 1.54
C PHE A 196 10.59 -2.96 0.40
N GLN A 197 9.68 -2.69 -0.53
CA GLN A 197 9.91 -1.77 -1.63
C GLN A 197 10.09 -0.34 -1.14
N ALA A 198 9.27 0.13 -0.20
CA ALA A 198 9.39 1.47 0.38
C ALA A 198 10.77 1.65 1.06
N GLU A 199 11.19 0.67 1.86
CA GLU A 199 12.51 0.67 2.50
C GLU A 199 13.65 0.59 1.48
N TRP A 200 13.53 -0.28 0.46
CA TRP A 200 14.53 -0.41 -0.61
C TRP A 200 14.61 0.85 -1.49
N SER A 201 13.52 1.62 -1.59
CA SER A 201 13.45 2.87 -2.34
C SER A 201 14.09 4.04 -1.63
N LEU A 202 14.19 4.00 -0.30
CA LEU A 202 14.53 5.15 0.50
C LEU A 202 15.97 5.60 0.22
N GLY A 203 16.12 6.77 -0.41
CA GLY A 203 17.43 7.28 -0.83
C GLY A 203 18.10 6.45 -1.93
N ASN A 204 17.42 5.43 -2.48
CA ASN A 204 17.93 4.65 -3.59
C ASN A 204 17.61 5.37 -4.90
N GLU A 205 18.62 6.06 -5.39
CA GLU A 205 18.57 6.80 -6.62
C GLU A 205 18.32 5.91 -7.86
N SER A 206 18.75 4.66 -7.83
CA SER A 206 18.53 3.69 -8.92
C SER A 206 17.19 2.98 -8.82
N PHE A 207 16.42 3.18 -7.73
CA PHE A 207 15.19 2.46 -7.43
C PHE A 207 14.21 2.39 -8.59
N LEU A 208 14.02 3.49 -9.33
CA LEU A 208 13.11 3.49 -10.48
C LEU A 208 13.58 2.53 -11.58
N GLU A 209 14.87 2.50 -11.93
CA GLU A 209 15.40 1.55 -12.92
C GLU A 209 15.30 0.11 -12.40
N GLU A 210 15.57 -0.07 -11.11
CA GLU A 210 15.55 -1.34 -10.40
C GLU A 210 14.16 -1.96 -10.25
N MET A 211 13.14 -1.14 -9.97
CA MET A 211 11.75 -1.57 -9.75
C MET A 211 10.95 -1.66 -11.03
N LEU A 212 11.03 -0.61 -11.86
CA LEU A 212 10.24 -0.52 -13.07
C LEU A 212 10.74 -1.51 -14.15
N GLY A 213 11.90 -2.14 -13.92
CA GLY A 213 12.42 -3.25 -14.72
C GLY A 213 11.87 -4.63 -14.33
N LEU A 214 11.23 -4.81 -13.17
CA LEU A 214 10.88 -6.15 -12.66
C LEU A 214 9.69 -6.79 -13.39
N GLU A 215 8.74 -6.01 -13.90
CA GLU A 215 7.49 -6.57 -14.44
C GLU A 215 7.45 -6.58 -15.98
N SER A 216 8.08 -5.60 -16.64
CA SER A 216 8.13 -5.47 -18.10
C SER A 216 8.91 -4.22 -18.55
N PRO A 217 9.25 -4.02 -19.85
CA PRO A 217 9.70 -2.70 -20.30
C PRO A 217 8.59 -1.67 -20.08
N ILE A 218 8.95 -0.55 -19.44
CA ILE A 218 8.07 0.57 -19.12
C ILE A 218 7.69 1.28 -20.42
N LYS A 219 6.40 1.51 -20.61
CA LYS A 219 5.89 2.28 -21.75
C LYS A 219 5.42 3.67 -21.36
N LYS A 220 4.92 3.82 -20.12
CA LYS A 220 4.33 5.07 -19.62
C LYS A 220 4.42 5.11 -18.10
N VAL A 221 4.60 6.30 -17.55
CA VAL A 221 4.54 6.55 -16.10
C VAL A 221 3.42 7.53 -15.78
N HIS A 222 2.58 7.18 -14.82
CA HIS A 222 1.52 8.01 -14.27
C HIS A 222 1.98 8.65 -12.97
N ILE A 223 1.85 9.97 -12.85
CA ILE A 223 2.27 10.71 -11.66
C ILE A 223 1.05 11.22 -10.91
N VAL A 224 1.03 10.96 -9.61
CA VAL A 224 -0.01 11.42 -8.65
C VAL A 224 0.64 12.05 -7.42
N PHE A 225 -0.12 12.88 -6.71
CA PHE A 225 0.39 13.70 -5.61
C PHE A 225 -0.07 13.23 -4.21
N ASP A 226 -1.10 12.37 -4.13
CA ASP A 226 -1.59 11.81 -2.87
C ASP A 226 -1.84 10.29 -2.92
N ARG A 227 -1.85 9.67 -1.74
CA ARG A 227 -2.05 8.23 -1.58
C ARG A 227 -3.42 7.74 -2.06
N PRO A 228 -4.55 8.41 -1.78
CA PRO A 228 -5.85 8.01 -2.34
C PRO A 228 -5.86 7.92 -3.87
N SER A 229 -5.24 8.88 -4.56
CA SER A 229 -5.09 8.88 -6.01
C SER A 229 -4.18 7.75 -6.48
N PHE A 230 -3.11 7.46 -5.72
CA PHE A 230 -2.23 6.32 -5.99
C PHE A 230 -2.96 4.98 -5.91
N ASP A 231 -3.73 4.76 -4.84
CA ASP A 231 -4.40 3.48 -4.61
C ASP A 231 -5.49 3.22 -5.66
N VAL A 232 -6.33 4.23 -5.95
CA VAL A 232 -7.42 4.06 -6.92
C VAL A 232 -6.89 3.89 -8.34
N LEU A 233 -5.86 4.64 -8.73
CA LEU A 233 -5.27 4.55 -10.05
C LEU A 233 -4.42 3.27 -10.19
N GLY A 234 -3.75 2.84 -9.12
CA GLY A 234 -3.06 1.54 -9.08
C GLY A 234 -4.01 0.39 -9.37
N ALA A 235 -5.23 0.43 -8.81
CA ALA A 235 -6.27 -0.54 -9.14
C ALA A 235 -6.70 -0.48 -10.62
N VAL A 236 -6.89 0.73 -11.17
CA VAL A 236 -7.24 0.94 -12.60
C VAL A 236 -6.14 0.42 -13.54
N LEU A 237 -4.87 0.55 -13.15
CA LEU A 237 -3.72 0.15 -13.97
C LEU A 237 -3.26 -1.29 -13.71
N SER A 238 -3.93 -2.03 -12.82
CA SER A 238 -3.52 -3.40 -12.45
C SER A 238 -3.42 -4.38 -13.63
N GLU A 239 -4.23 -4.18 -14.67
CA GLU A 239 -4.21 -4.97 -15.91
C GLU A 239 -3.27 -4.39 -17.00
N ARG A 240 -2.45 -3.39 -16.65
CA ARG A 240 -1.52 -2.69 -17.56
C ARG A 240 -0.07 -2.79 -17.06
N PRO A 241 0.57 -3.97 -17.19
CA PRO A 241 1.90 -4.24 -16.61
C PRO A 241 3.07 -3.42 -17.21
N HIS A 242 2.80 -2.55 -18.19
CA HIS A 242 3.78 -1.63 -18.78
C HIS A 242 3.58 -0.17 -18.36
N GLU A 243 2.50 0.14 -17.64
CA GLU A 243 2.14 1.47 -17.17
C GLU A 243 2.35 1.51 -15.66
N HIS A 244 3.24 2.37 -15.19
CA HIS A 244 3.63 2.39 -13.78
C HIS A 244 3.16 3.67 -13.12
N ILE A 245 2.74 3.60 -11.86
CA ILE A 245 2.31 4.75 -11.10
C ILE A 245 3.38 5.18 -10.10
N VAL A 246 3.62 6.49 -10.00
CA VAL A 246 4.55 7.10 -9.06
C VAL A 246 3.82 8.12 -8.20
N LEU A 247 3.88 7.93 -6.89
CA LEU A 247 3.43 8.89 -5.89
C LEU A 247 4.59 9.81 -5.50
N LEU A 248 4.46 11.12 -5.74
CA LEU A 248 5.42 12.11 -5.26
C LEU A 248 5.15 12.54 -3.81
N GLY A 249 3.89 12.50 -3.37
CA GLY A 249 3.47 12.86 -2.01
C GLY A 249 3.61 14.35 -1.68
N ASP A 250 3.44 14.66 -0.41
CA ASP A 250 3.56 15.99 0.21
C ASP A 250 2.47 17.01 -0.20
N ASP A 251 1.65 17.47 0.76
CA ASP A 251 0.61 18.46 0.50
C ASP A 251 1.16 19.89 0.48
N LEU A 252 1.63 20.32 -0.70
CA LEU A 252 2.23 21.63 -0.93
C LEU A 252 1.23 22.78 -0.92
N SER A 253 -0.09 22.51 -0.85
CA SER A 253 -1.09 23.56 -0.66
C SER A 253 -0.99 24.20 0.73
N ILE A 254 -0.36 23.53 1.69
CA ILE A 254 -0.18 24.01 3.06
C ILE A 254 1.31 24.07 3.46
N GLY A 255 1.63 24.94 4.41
CA GLY A 255 2.96 25.08 5.00
C GLY A 255 3.96 25.84 4.13
N PRO A 256 5.21 26.00 4.61
CA PRO A 256 6.28 26.59 3.81
C PRO A 256 6.62 25.67 2.63
N LEU A 257 6.85 26.25 1.44
CA LEU A 257 7.23 25.47 0.27
C LEU A 257 8.73 25.13 0.32
N PRO A 258 9.10 23.90 -0.08
CA PRO A 258 10.49 23.52 -0.22
C PRO A 258 11.06 24.11 -1.53
N GLY A 259 12.20 24.77 -1.44
CA GLY A 259 12.98 25.17 -2.60
C GLY A 259 13.60 23.97 -3.31
N VAL A 260 13.89 24.10 -4.62
CA VAL A 260 14.35 23.01 -5.50
C VAL A 260 15.64 22.33 -5.03
N ASN A 261 16.50 23.03 -4.28
CA ASN A 261 17.75 22.49 -3.72
C ASN A 261 18.10 23.12 -2.36
N ASP A 262 17.09 23.50 -1.57
CA ASP A 262 17.29 24.22 -0.32
C ASP A 262 16.98 23.31 0.88
N ALA A 263 18.05 22.76 1.46
CA ALA A 263 17.95 21.88 2.63
C ALA A 263 17.29 22.55 3.85
N ASP A 264 17.43 23.88 3.99
CA ASP A 264 16.85 24.62 5.10
C ASP A 264 15.34 24.74 4.95
N THR A 265 14.83 24.99 3.74
CA THR A 265 13.38 25.00 3.47
C THR A 265 12.74 23.62 3.67
N HIS A 266 13.42 22.54 3.28
CA HIS A 266 12.97 21.18 3.56
C HIS A 266 12.91 20.89 5.06
N LYS A 267 13.92 21.35 5.82
CA LYS A 267 13.94 21.23 7.28
C LYS A 267 12.81 22.05 7.92
N LEU A 268 12.59 23.28 7.47
CA LEU A 268 11.53 24.15 7.93
C LEU A 268 10.15 23.52 7.69
N ARG A 269 9.94 22.95 6.51
CA ARG A 269 8.71 22.24 6.16
C ARG A 269 8.45 21.02 7.05
N ARG A 270 9.47 20.18 7.27
CA ARG A 270 9.36 19.05 8.21
C ARG A 270 9.00 19.52 9.62
N GLN A 271 9.69 20.54 10.12
CA GLN A 271 9.42 21.10 11.45
C GLN A 271 8.02 21.70 11.55
N TRP A 272 7.56 22.38 10.50
CA TRP A 272 6.21 22.96 10.46
C TRP A 272 5.14 21.87 10.48
N LEU A 273 5.21 20.88 9.58
CA LEU A 273 4.24 19.79 9.51
C LEU A 273 4.18 19.01 10.83
N THR A 274 5.34 18.61 11.36
CA THR A 274 5.43 17.83 12.61
C THR A 274 5.06 18.61 13.85
N GLY A 275 5.10 19.95 13.77
CA GLY A 275 4.56 20.84 14.80
C GLY A 275 3.03 20.89 14.83
N LEU A 276 2.33 20.49 13.75
CA LEU A 276 0.86 20.45 13.71
C LEU A 276 0.29 19.25 14.47
N GLU A 277 1.05 18.17 14.52
CA GLU A 277 0.68 16.96 15.24
C GLU A 277 1.15 17.08 16.70
N SER A 278 0.50 16.37 17.61
CA SER A 278 0.93 16.33 19.01
C SER A 278 1.21 14.91 19.49
N ASP A 279 0.56 13.92 18.87
CA ASP A 279 0.79 12.51 19.11
C ASP A 279 2.17 12.06 18.61
N SER A 280 2.94 11.36 19.44
CA SER A 280 4.34 11.02 19.13
C SER A 280 4.48 9.99 18.02
N GLU A 281 3.62 8.96 17.99
CA GLU A 281 3.70 7.91 16.97
C GLU A 281 3.28 8.48 15.60
N THR A 282 2.21 9.27 15.58
CA THR A 282 1.74 9.95 14.36
C THR A 282 2.77 10.95 13.85
N LYS A 283 3.49 11.65 14.75
CA LYS A 283 4.61 12.52 14.38
C LYS A 283 5.73 11.78 13.69
N ASP A 284 6.14 10.63 14.22
CA ASP A 284 7.25 9.85 13.67
C ASP A 284 6.89 9.34 12.26
N GLN A 285 5.66 8.82 12.08
CA GLN A 285 5.17 8.43 10.76
C GLN A 285 5.16 9.62 9.78
N MET A 286 4.64 10.77 10.20
CA MET A 286 4.60 11.95 9.34
C MET A 286 6.01 12.49 9.03
N GLN A 287 6.98 12.35 9.95
CA GLN A 287 8.38 12.69 9.68
C GLN A 287 8.96 11.83 8.56
N GLU A 288 8.72 10.53 8.61
CA GLU A 288 9.16 9.59 7.59
C GLU A 288 8.52 9.90 6.23
N GLU A 289 7.20 10.12 6.18
CA GLU A 289 6.48 10.45 4.94
C GLU A 289 6.98 11.74 4.28
N VAL A 290 7.25 12.78 5.07
CA VAL A 290 7.77 14.06 4.54
C VAL A 290 9.23 13.92 4.08
N LEU A 291 10.04 13.11 4.78
CA LEU A 291 11.41 12.81 4.36
C LEU A 291 11.42 12.06 3.03
N ASP A 292 10.63 10.98 2.93
CA ASP A 292 10.49 10.17 1.72
C ASP A 292 10.02 11.04 0.54
N SER A 293 8.96 11.82 0.73
CA SER A 293 8.46 12.74 -0.30
C SER A 293 9.54 13.75 -0.71
N ALA A 294 10.31 14.30 0.23
CA ALA A 294 11.40 15.22 -0.09
C ALA A 294 12.49 14.58 -0.98
N PHE A 295 12.86 13.33 -0.71
CA PHE A 295 13.78 12.58 -1.57
C PHE A 295 13.18 12.33 -2.96
N LYS A 296 11.91 11.91 -3.02
CA LYS A 296 11.20 11.65 -4.27
C LYS A 296 11.14 12.89 -5.16
N TRP A 297 10.71 14.02 -4.60
CA TRP A 297 10.67 15.30 -5.29
C TRP A 297 12.04 15.76 -5.80
N ARG A 298 13.12 15.44 -5.10
CA ARG A 298 14.48 15.81 -5.51
C ARG A 298 15.05 14.90 -6.60
N ALA A 299 14.85 13.59 -6.48
CA ALA A 299 15.57 12.60 -7.29
C ALA A 299 14.78 12.10 -8.51
N LEU A 300 13.46 11.95 -8.39
CA LEU A 300 12.67 11.25 -9.41
C LEU A 300 12.41 12.08 -10.68
N PRO A 301 12.10 13.39 -10.65
CA PRO A 301 11.71 14.11 -11.87
C PRO A 301 12.70 13.96 -13.03
N ALA A 302 14.00 14.13 -12.78
CA ALA A 302 15.04 13.98 -13.79
C ALA A 302 15.11 12.55 -14.37
N LYS A 303 14.87 11.53 -13.53
CA LYS A 303 14.90 10.11 -13.93
C LYS A 303 13.64 9.69 -14.66
N LEU A 304 12.49 10.28 -14.31
CA LEU A 304 11.22 10.03 -14.96
C LEU A 304 11.14 10.66 -16.35
N ALA A 305 11.88 11.76 -16.58
CA ALA A 305 11.83 12.50 -17.84
C ALA A 305 12.22 11.71 -19.10
N ILE A 306 12.83 10.53 -18.96
CA ILE A 306 13.16 9.64 -20.09
C ILE A 306 11.95 8.81 -20.57
N TYR A 307 10.87 8.77 -19.78
CA TYR A 307 9.65 8.04 -20.09
C TYR A 307 8.52 9.00 -20.49
N PRO A 308 7.54 8.55 -21.29
CA PRO A 308 6.29 9.28 -21.46
C PRO A 308 5.54 9.41 -20.13
N LEU A 309 5.21 10.64 -19.75
CA LEU A 309 4.57 10.97 -18.48
C LEU A 309 3.10 11.35 -18.64
N THR A 310 2.22 10.78 -17.82
CA THR A 310 0.85 11.25 -17.63
C THR A 310 0.69 11.78 -16.21
N ILE A 311 0.51 13.09 -16.07
CA ILE A 311 0.39 13.76 -14.77
C ILE A 311 -1.09 13.97 -14.47
N TRP A 312 -1.56 13.37 -13.38
CA TRP A 312 -2.94 13.51 -12.92
C TRP A 312 -3.05 14.75 -12.04
N ALA A 313 -3.75 15.77 -12.53
CA ALA A 313 -3.90 17.06 -11.87
C ALA A 313 -5.32 17.60 -12.03
N SER A 314 -6.18 17.20 -11.10
CA SER A 314 -7.55 17.71 -10.91
C SER A 314 -7.57 19.17 -10.47
N ASP A 315 -8.76 19.76 -10.45
CA ASP A 315 -9.04 21.12 -9.95
C ASP A 315 -9.01 21.18 -8.41
N SER A 316 -7.88 20.78 -7.82
CA SER A 316 -7.62 20.86 -6.39
C SER A 316 -6.34 21.65 -6.13
N ALA A 317 -6.31 22.45 -5.06
CA ALA A 317 -5.10 23.22 -4.70
C ALA A 317 -3.88 22.29 -4.51
N HIS A 318 -4.09 21.13 -3.89
CA HIS A 318 -3.07 20.12 -3.66
C HIS A 318 -2.40 19.65 -4.97
N GLU A 319 -3.20 19.14 -5.91
CA GLU A 319 -2.69 18.58 -7.17
C GLU A 319 -2.17 19.68 -8.10
N GLN A 320 -2.79 20.86 -8.09
CA GLN A 320 -2.38 22.00 -8.92
C GLN A 320 -1.05 22.63 -8.47
N VAL A 321 -0.78 22.69 -7.16
CA VAL A 321 0.54 23.11 -6.65
C VAL A 321 1.60 22.04 -6.96
N GLY A 322 1.25 20.76 -6.79
CA GLY A 322 2.12 19.64 -7.17
C GLY A 322 2.52 19.68 -8.65
N LEU A 323 1.55 19.92 -9.55
CA LEU A 323 1.79 20.06 -10.98
C LEU A 323 2.82 21.16 -11.28
N ARG A 324 2.67 22.35 -10.68
CA ARG A 324 3.58 23.50 -10.87
C ARG A 324 5.00 23.19 -10.40
N ARG A 325 5.13 22.55 -9.23
CA ARG A 325 6.43 22.10 -8.74
C ARG A 325 7.05 21.06 -9.66
N LEU A 326 6.28 20.10 -10.14
CA LEU A 326 6.80 19.07 -11.03
C LEU A 326 7.26 19.67 -12.37
N MET A 327 6.50 20.64 -12.90
CA MET A 327 6.89 21.35 -14.12
C MET A 327 8.21 22.10 -13.96
N SER A 328 8.49 22.69 -12.79
CA SER A 328 9.75 23.40 -12.54
C SER A 328 10.96 22.47 -12.36
N LEU A 329 10.72 21.16 -12.20
CA LEU A 329 11.75 20.14 -12.01
C LEU A 329 12.01 19.28 -13.25
N LEU A 330 11.04 19.22 -14.17
CA LEU A 330 11.18 18.45 -15.40
C LEU A 330 11.94 19.26 -16.48
N PRO A 331 12.77 18.60 -17.31
CA PRO A 331 13.39 19.25 -18.45
C PRO A 331 12.33 19.60 -19.50
N GLU A 332 12.57 20.68 -20.26
CA GLU A 332 11.64 21.14 -21.30
C GLU A 332 11.34 20.07 -22.37
N ALA A 333 12.32 19.22 -22.67
CA ALA A 333 12.20 18.11 -23.61
C ALA A 333 11.39 16.90 -23.10
N ALA A 334 10.98 16.88 -21.83
CA ALA A 334 10.20 15.76 -21.29
C ALA A 334 8.88 15.59 -22.06
N ASP A 335 8.58 14.34 -22.43
CA ASP A 335 7.31 13.96 -23.03
C ASP A 335 6.24 13.87 -21.92
N ILE A 336 5.36 14.87 -21.87
CA ILE A 336 4.35 14.97 -20.81
C ILE A 336 2.96 15.19 -21.40
N ALA A 337 1.98 14.60 -20.75
CA ALA A 337 0.58 14.88 -20.92
C ALA A 337 -0.08 15.06 -19.55
N ILE A 338 -1.05 15.96 -19.47
CA ILE A 338 -1.77 16.29 -18.24
C ILE A 338 -3.20 15.78 -18.38
N LEU A 339 -3.68 15.06 -17.37
CA LEU A 339 -5.06 14.62 -17.27
C LEU A 339 -5.71 15.32 -16.08
N ASN A 340 -6.81 16.02 -16.31
CA ASN A 340 -7.61 16.68 -15.28
C ASN A 340 -8.97 15.96 -15.16
N PRO A 341 -9.11 14.98 -14.24
CA PRO A 341 -10.33 14.20 -14.08
C PRO A 341 -11.56 15.02 -13.71
N THR A 342 -11.42 16.00 -12.81
CA THR A 342 -12.56 16.82 -12.36
C THR A 342 -13.11 17.66 -13.50
N ALA A 343 -12.24 18.27 -14.31
CA ALA A 343 -12.67 19.03 -15.49
C ALA A 343 -13.40 18.16 -16.53
N LEU A 344 -13.08 16.87 -16.62
CA LEU A 344 -13.67 15.94 -17.58
C LEU A 344 -14.95 15.24 -17.08
N LEU A 345 -15.14 15.11 -15.77
CA LEU A 345 -16.25 14.33 -15.18
C LEU A 345 -17.27 15.16 -14.41
N SER A 346 -16.86 16.27 -13.80
CA SER A 346 -17.75 17.12 -13.00
C SER A 346 -18.81 17.75 -13.90
N ASN A 347 -20.05 17.78 -13.39
CA ASN A 347 -21.20 18.38 -14.07
C ASN A 347 -22.22 18.88 -13.04
N HIS A 348 -23.35 19.41 -13.51
CA HIS A 348 -24.40 19.97 -12.64
C HIS A 348 -24.98 18.99 -11.60
N ALA A 349 -24.87 17.68 -11.80
CA ALA A 349 -25.42 16.67 -10.89
C ALA A 349 -24.37 16.07 -9.94
N VAL A 350 -23.09 16.01 -10.35
CA VAL A 350 -22.02 15.41 -9.55
C VAL A 350 -20.77 16.26 -9.68
N GLN A 351 -20.26 16.72 -8.54
CA GLN A 351 -19.01 17.46 -8.42
C GLN A 351 -17.94 16.56 -7.80
N TYR A 352 -16.77 16.50 -8.44
CA TYR A 352 -15.57 15.88 -7.90
C TYR A 352 -14.55 16.96 -7.55
N TYR A 353 -13.82 16.78 -6.45
CA TYR A 353 -12.86 17.78 -5.97
C TYR A 353 -11.40 17.42 -6.19
N TYR A 354 -11.07 16.13 -6.37
CA TYR A 354 -9.72 15.66 -6.61
C TYR A 354 -9.72 14.23 -7.19
N THR A 355 -8.58 13.75 -7.65
CA THR A 355 -8.46 12.50 -8.40
C THR A 355 -8.89 11.29 -7.58
N GLY A 356 -8.41 11.18 -6.32
CA GLY A 356 -8.70 10.06 -5.43
C GLY A 356 -10.16 9.92 -4.95
N GLU A 357 -11.05 10.87 -5.26
CA GLU A 357 -12.49 10.75 -4.98
C GLU A 357 -13.24 9.97 -6.06
N ILE A 358 -12.65 9.82 -7.24
CA ILE A 358 -13.32 9.29 -8.42
C ILE A 358 -13.17 7.76 -8.45
N VAL A 359 -14.29 7.06 -8.63
CA VAL A 359 -14.33 5.59 -8.70
C VAL A 359 -13.59 5.04 -9.93
N MET A 360 -13.06 3.82 -9.80
CA MET A 360 -12.17 3.15 -10.76
C MET A 360 -12.70 3.18 -12.21
N ASP A 361 -13.93 2.71 -12.45
CA ASP A 361 -14.52 2.64 -13.80
C ASP A 361 -14.56 4.01 -14.50
N LYS A 362 -14.77 5.09 -13.74
CA LYS A 362 -14.79 6.45 -14.30
C LYS A 362 -13.39 6.91 -14.65
N LEU A 363 -12.40 6.70 -13.78
CA LEU A 363 -11.00 7.02 -14.05
C LEU A 363 -10.47 6.24 -15.26
N GLU A 364 -10.82 4.95 -15.38
CA GLU A 364 -10.43 4.13 -16.52
C GLU A 364 -10.94 4.71 -17.85
N SER A 365 -12.18 5.22 -17.86
CA SER A 365 -12.77 5.87 -19.04
C SER A 365 -12.11 7.18 -19.48
N LEU A 366 -11.19 7.72 -18.66
CA LEU A 366 -10.44 8.93 -18.97
C LEU A 366 -9.09 8.67 -19.62
N LEU A 367 -8.61 7.42 -19.59
CA LEU A 367 -7.32 7.07 -20.18
C LEU A 367 -7.35 7.35 -21.69
N GLY A 368 -6.34 8.06 -22.19
CA GLY A 368 -6.27 8.55 -23.57
C GLY A 368 -6.89 9.93 -23.80
N LYS A 369 -7.45 10.58 -22.76
CA LYS A 369 -7.97 11.96 -22.82
C LYS A 369 -6.98 12.99 -22.27
N GLU A 370 -5.76 12.59 -21.99
CA GLU A 370 -4.70 13.49 -21.54
C GLU A 370 -4.34 14.53 -22.62
N ILE A 371 -4.00 15.74 -22.18
CA ILE A 371 -3.66 16.87 -23.04
C ILE A 371 -2.18 17.15 -22.93
N VAL A 372 -1.49 17.20 -24.06
CA VAL A 372 -0.09 17.65 -24.12
C VAL A 372 -0.07 19.17 -23.94
N PRO A 373 0.53 19.71 -22.85
CA PRO A 373 0.56 21.15 -22.64
C PRO A 373 1.49 21.83 -23.66
N SER A 374 1.08 23.00 -24.14
CA SER A 374 1.92 23.84 -25.00
C SER A 374 3.15 24.36 -24.23
N ALA A 375 4.16 24.81 -24.96
CA ALA A 375 5.35 25.41 -24.35
C ALA A 375 5.02 26.64 -23.47
N ASP A 376 4.01 27.42 -23.86
CA ASP A 376 3.55 28.58 -23.08
C ASP A 376 2.88 28.14 -21.77
N ILE A 377 1.97 27.14 -21.82
CA ILE A 377 1.36 26.59 -20.61
C ILE A 377 2.42 26.02 -19.66
N ARG A 378 3.42 25.31 -20.19
CA ARG A 378 4.53 24.80 -19.37
C ARG A 378 5.29 25.95 -18.71
N ARG A 379 5.64 27.00 -19.46
CA ARG A 379 6.34 28.18 -18.93
C ARG A 379 5.52 28.89 -17.85
N ASP A 380 4.22 29.06 -18.08
CA ASP A 380 3.31 29.70 -17.12
C ASP A 380 3.26 28.91 -15.82
N LEU A 381 3.16 27.58 -15.86
CA LEU A 381 3.19 26.73 -14.66
C LEU A 381 4.51 26.84 -13.87
N VAL A 382 5.64 26.96 -14.57
CA VAL A 382 6.97 27.15 -13.94
C VAL A 382 7.06 28.53 -13.29
N MET A 383 6.66 29.60 -14.01
CA MET A 383 6.65 30.95 -13.46
C MET A 383 5.70 31.07 -12.26
N ASP A 384 4.56 30.35 -12.30
CA ASP A 384 3.62 30.34 -11.20
C ASP A 384 4.21 29.65 -9.96
N TRP A 385 4.99 28.58 -10.13
CA TRP A 385 5.76 27.99 -9.03
C TRP A 385 6.75 28.98 -8.40
N GLU A 386 7.50 29.71 -9.22
CA GLU A 386 8.45 30.73 -8.75
C GLU A 386 7.74 31.86 -7.98
N ARG A 387 6.58 32.30 -8.45
CA ARG A 387 5.72 33.26 -7.75
C ARG A 387 5.30 32.72 -6.38
N LEU A 388 4.81 31.49 -6.30
CA LEU A 388 4.36 30.88 -5.03
C LEU A 388 5.49 30.73 -4.00
N LEU A 389 6.74 30.55 -4.44
CA LEU A 389 7.92 30.54 -3.56
C LEU A 389 8.22 31.92 -2.97
N GLN A 390 7.90 33.01 -3.68
CA GLN A 390 8.17 34.38 -3.25
C GLN A 390 7.09 34.96 -2.32
N GLU A 391 5.87 34.45 -2.37
CA GLU A 391 4.71 35.02 -1.65
C GLU A 391 4.69 34.74 -0.13
N ASP A 392 5.60 33.89 0.38
CA ASP A 392 5.79 33.52 1.80
C ASP A 392 4.50 33.27 2.60
N GLN A 393 3.44 32.81 1.91
CA GLN A 393 2.21 32.35 2.56
C GLN A 393 2.29 30.85 2.83
N LYS A 394 1.58 30.38 3.86
CA LYS A 394 1.51 28.94 4.19
C LYS A 394 0.20 28.28 3.78
N LEU A 395 -0.67 28.99 3.07
CA LEU A 395 -1.91 28.43 2.52
C LEU A 395 -2.06 28.86 1.06
N ARG A 396 -2.29 27.89 0.19
CA ARG A 396 -2.68 28.08 -1.21
C ARG A 396 -4.03 27.47 -1.42
N ILE A 397 -4.88 28.18 -2.14
CA ILE A 397 -6.21 27.72 -2.53
C ILE A 397 -6.35 27.82 -4.04
N LEU A 398 -7.22 26.99 -4.61
CA LEU A 398 -7.64 27.12 -5.99
C LEU A 398 -8.88 28.03 -6.04
N GLN A 399 -8.81 29.11 -6.80
CA GLN A 399 -9.94 30.01 -7.01
C GLN A 399 -10.03 30.35 -8.49
N LYS A 400 -11.18 30.05 -9.11
CA LYS A 400 -11.43 30.30 -10.55
C LYS A 400 -10.35 29.70 -11.49
N GLY A 401 -9.81 28.53 -11.12
CA GLY A 401 -8.76 27.85 -11.88
C GLY A 401 -7.33 28.34 -11.60
N GLU A 402 -7.15 29.35 -10.76
CA GLU A 402 -5.85 29.90 -10.40
C GLU A 402 -5.47 29.50 -8.96
N VAL A 403 -4.19 29.16 -8.76
CA VAL A 403 -3.66 28.91 -7.42
C VAL A 403 -3.25 30.23 -6.81
N ILE A 404 -3.90 30.62 -5.72
CA ILE A 404 -3.60 31.88 -5.02
C ILE A 404 -3.11 31.62 -3.61
N SER A 405 -2.14 32.41 -3.18
CA SER A 405 -1.63 32.41 -1.81
C SER A 405 -2.52 33.28 -0.92
N VAL A 406 -2.94 32.74 0.22
CA VAL A 406 -3.82 33.42 1.18
C VAL A 406 -3.27 33.30 2.60
N SER A 407 -3.77 34.13 3.51
CA SER A 407 -3.42 34.05 4.93
C SER A 407 -3.76 32.66 5.50
N GLU A 408 -2.95 32.15 6.44
CA GLU A 408 -3.28 30.96 7.24
C GLU A 408 -4.62 31.09 7.97
N SER A 409 -5.11 32.31 8.22
CA SER A 409 -6.40 32.56 8.87
C SER A 409 -7.59 32.61 7.90
N TYR A 410 -7.40 32.33 6.61
CA TYR A 410 -8.41 32.53 5.57
C TYR A 410 -9.74 31.83 5.89
N PHE A 411 -9.67 30.60 6.42
CA PHE A 411 -10.86 29.80 6.77
C PHE A 411 -11.33 29.97 8.23
N ASP A 412 -10.69 30.81 9.04
CA ASP A 412 -11.01 30.95 10.46
C ASP A 412 -12.48 31.38 10.68
N VAL A 413 -12.95 32.33 9.86
CA VAL A 413 -14.35 32.78 9.91
C VAL A 413 -15.30 31.65 9.55
N ASN A 414 -14.98 30.83 8.56
CA ASN A 414 -15.81 29.69 8.15
C ASN A 414 -15.86 28.61 9.24
N ILE A 415 -14.74 28.33 9.90
CA ILE A 415 -14.65 27.43 11.06
C ILE A 415 -15.55 27.93 12.18
N MET A 416 -15.45 29.21 12.52
CA MET A 416 -16.23 29.84 13.57
C MET A 416 -17.74 29.86 13.25
N LYS A 417 -18.12 30.18 12.00
CA LYS A 417 -19.52 30.10 11.54
C LYS A 417 -20.06 28.67 11.62
N SER A 418 -19.27 27.68 11.21
CA SER A 418 -19.63 26.27 11.31
C SER A 418 -19.87 25.83 12.76
N ALA A 419 -19.02 26.26 13.69
CA ALA A 419 -19.22 26.01 15.11
C ALA A 419 -20.54 26.62 15.61
N LEU A 420 -20.85 27.87 15.23
CA LEU A 420 -22.12 28.52 15.59
C LEU A 420 -23.34 27.74 15.10
N GLU A 421 -23.35 27.36 13.84
CA GLU A 421 -24.46 26.65 13.20
C GLU A 421 -24.68 25.27 13.81
N LEU A 422 -23.61 24.62 14.25
CA LEU A 422 -23.68 23.36 15.00
C LEU A 422 -24.15 23.55 16.46
N GLY A 423 -24.34 24.79 16.91
CA GLY A 423 -24.86 25.16 18.21
C GLY A 423 -23.79 25.39 19.28
N ALA A 424 -22.53 25.62 18.90
CA ALA A 424 -21.40 25.78 19.82
C ALA A 424 -21.45 27.03 20.72
N ARG A 425 -22.54 27.81 20.72
CA ARG A 425 -22.77 28.85 21.75
C ARG A 425 -23.24 28.27 23.08
N ASN A 426 -24.00 27.17 23.03
CA ASN A 426 -24.75 26.66 24.17
C ASN A 426 -24.33 25.23 24.56
N LYS A 427 -23.43 24.61 23.80
CA LYS A 427 -22.96 23.24 24.02
C LYS A 427 -21.57 23.04 23.44
N TRP A 428 -20.91 22.01 23.91
CA TRP A 428 -19.69 21.50 23.31
C TRP A 428 -19.98 20.76 22.01
N VAL A 429 -19.23 21.08 20.95
CA VAL A 429 -19.34 20.44 19.63
C VAL A 429 -18.01 19.78 19.30
N LYS A 430 -18.03 18.53 18.84
CA LYS A 430 -16.80 17.82 18.44
C LYS A 430 -16.03 18.62 17.39
N ALA A 431 -14.73 18.82 17.61
CA ALA A 431 -13.88 19.62 16.73
C ALA A 431 -13.87 19.06 15.29
N LEU A 432 -13.80 17.73 15.14
CA LEU A 432 -13.92 17.07 13.84
C LEU A 432 -15.20 17.47 13.10
N ARG A 433 -16.34 17.61 13.80
CA ARG A 433 -17.61 17.99 13.16
C ARG A 433 -17.58 19.45 12.70
N VAL A 434 -16.95 20.33 13.47
CA VAL A 434 -16.75 21.74 13.09
C VAL A 434 -15.87 21.83 11.84
N ALA A 435 -14.75 21.12 11.81
CA ALA A 435 -13.85 21.08 10.66
C ALA A 435 -14.55 20.52 9.41
N SER A 436 -15.26 19.40 9.53
CA SER A 436 -16.01 18.83 8.41
C SER A 436 -17.07 19.78 7.87
N GLU A 437 -17.86 20.42 8.74
CA GLU A 437 -18.88 21.39 8.30
C GLU A 437 -18.23 22.59 7.60
N ALA A 438 -17.11 23.09 8.13
CA ALA A 438 -16.36 24.18 7.51
C ALA A 438 -15.87 23.81 6.11
N MET A 439 -15.30 22.62 5.97
CA MET A 439 -14.81 22.08 4.71
C MET A 439 -15.96 21.89 3.70
N PHE A 440 -17.04 21.20 4.06
CA PHE A 440 -18.07 20.85 3.07
C PHE A 440 -19.02 22.00 2.73
N LYS A 441 -19.31 22.92 3.67
CA LYS A 441 -20.32 23.95 3.47
C LYS A 441 -19.74 25.25 2.91
N TYR A 442 -18.50 25.55 3.26
CA TYR A 442 -17.89 26.85 2.96
C TYR A 442 -16.70 26.77 2.02
N THR A 443 -16.27 25.57 1.65
CA THR A 443 -15.19 25.38 0.68
C THR A 443 -15.67 24.51 -0.46
N ASP A 444 -15.34 24.94 -1.67
CA ASP A 444 -15.57 24.24 -2.94
C ASP A 444 -14.32 23.44 -3.36
N GLN A 445 -13.42 23.17 -2.40
CA GLN A 445 -12.14 22.53 -2.65
C GLN A 445 -11.69 21.71 -1.45
N ARG A 446 -10.86 20.70 -1.71
CA ARG A 446 -10.24 19.92 -0.66
C ARG A 446 -9.10 20.70 -0.02
N VAL A 447 -9.19 20.91 1.29
CA VAL A 447 -8.09 21.40 2.14
C VAL A 447 -7.80 20.34 3.20
N SER A 448 -6.52 20.15 3.54
CA SER A 448 -6.10 19.12 4.50
C SER A 448 -6.82 19.23 5.84
N GLN A 449 -7.21 18.09 6.42
CA GLN A 449 -7.77 18.05 7.78
C GLN A 449 -6.74 18.51 8.82
N LEU A 450 -5.45 18.26 8.59
CA LEU A 450 -4.37 18.73 9.47
C LEU A 450 -4.32 20.26 9.53
N TYR A 451 -4.65 20.93 8.43
CA TYR A 451 -4.77 22.39 8.44
C TYR A 451 -5.94 22.85 9.31
N PHE A 452 -7.13 22.26 9.16
CA PHE A 452 -8.29 22.63 9.98
C PHE A 452 -8.07 22.33 11.47
N GLU A 453 -7.38 21.23 11.79
CA GLU A 453 -6.93 20.91 13.15
C GLU A 453 -6.08 22.04 13.73
N ASP A 454 -4.98 22.43 13.07
CA ASP A 454 -4.11 23.54 13.50
C ASP A 454 -4.93 24.82 13.67
N ARG A 455 -5.78 25.17 12.71
CA ARG A 455 -6.60 26.39 12.78
C ARG A 455 -7.53 26.40 13.97
N ILE A 456 -8.25 25.31 14.24
CA ILE A 456 -9.12 25.21 15.41
C ILE A 456 -8.30 25.38 16.70
N GLN A 457 -7.14 24.71 16.81
CA GLN A 457 -6.27 24.84 17.98
C GLN A 457 -5.73 26.27 18.15
N ARG A 458 -5.40 26.96 17.04
CA ARG A 458 -4.99 28.38 17.09
C ARG A 458 -6.13 29.27 17.54
N LEU A 459 -7.35 29.06 17.05
CA LEU A 459 -8.54 29.79 17.50
C LEU A 459 -8.80 29.57 19.01
N VAL A 460 -8.49 28.38 19.54
CA VAL A 460 -8.52 28.11 20.99
C VAL A 460 -7.44 28.91 21.71
N SER A 461 -6.20 28.92 21.20
CA SER A 461 -5.09 29.68 21.79
C SER A 461 -5.32 31.19 21.80
N GLN A 462 -6.06 31.70 20.81
CA GLN A 462 -6.47 33.11 20.68
C GLN A 462 -7.69 33.45 21.53
N ASN A 463 -8.22 32.47 22.30
CA ASN A 463 -9.42 32.61 23.12
C ASN A 463 -10.68 33.00 22.31
N LEU A 464 -10.73 32.65 21.02
CA LEU A 464 -11.95 32.79 20.18
C LEU A 464 -12.82 31.53 20.30
N LEU A 465 -12.18 30.38 20.46
CA LEU A 465 -12.80 29.12 20.90
C LEU A 465 -12.28 28.73 22.27
N GLN A 466 -13.04 27.89 22.96
CA GLN A 466 -12.58 27.16 24.14
C GLN A 466 -12.69 25.67 23.83
N ALA A 467 -11.74 24.87 24.31
CA ALA A 467 -11.70 23.42 24.11
C ALA A 467 -11.93 22.64 25.41
N GLN A 468 -12.54 21.46 25.29
CA GLN A 468 -12.66 20.45 26.34
C GLN A 468 -12.25 19.08 25.78
N GLY A 469 -11.30 18.41 26.45
CA GLY A 469 -10.74 17.14 26.04
C GLY A 469 -9.22 17.22 25.83
N LEU A 470 -8.64 16.18 25.23
CA LEU A 470 -7.23 16.16 24.86
C LEU A 470 -7.09 16.83 23.49
N LEU A 471 -6.24 17.85 23.35
CA LEU A 471 -5.99 18.52 22.07
C LEU A 471 -5.03 17.72 21.19
N THR A 472 -5.13 16.38 21.26
CA THR A 472 -4.24 15.50 20.51
C THR A 472 -4.72 15.22 19.09
N SER A 473 -6.03 15.24 18.89
CA SER A 473 -6.67 15.02 17.61
C SER A 473 -8.05 15.67 17.64
N MET A 474 -8.54 16.16 16.50
CA MET A 474 -9.92 16.69 16.39
C MET A 474 -11.00 15.68 16.80
N ARG A 475 -10.66 14.39 16.92
CA ARG A 475 -11.54 13.33 17.43
C ARG A 475 -11.66 13.34 18.97
N THR A 476 -10.62 13.78 19.67
CA THR A 476 -10.47 13.64 21.12
C THR A 476 -10.92 14.86 21.92
N TYR A 477 -11.19 16.01 21.27
CA TYR A 477 -11.74 17.19 21.94
C TYR A 477 -13.00 17.77 21.27
N SER A 478 -13.68 18.61 22.03
CA SER A 478 -14.82 19.41 21.60
C SER A 478 -14.54 20.89 21.82
N VAL A 479 -15.17 21.76 21.04
CA VAL A 479 -15.04 23.21 21.14
C VAL A 479 -16.39 23.89 21.42
N THR A 480 -16.32 25.06 22.03
CA THR A 480 -17.42 26.01 22.21
C THR A 480 -16.91 27.41 21.85
N ILE A 481 -17.80 28.30 21.39
CA ILE A 481 -17.43 29.69 21.09
C ILE A 481 -17.38 30.52 22.37
N THR A 482 -16.33 31.33 22.50
CA THR A 482 -16.18 32.24 23.64
C THR A 482 -16.94 33.55 23.40
N LYS A 483 -17.01 34.39 24.44
CA LYS A 483 -17.52 35.76 24.30
C LYS A 483 -16.70 36.55 23.27
N SER A 484 -15.38 36.50 23.35
CA SER A 484 -14.48 37.16 22.39
C SER A 484 -14.66 36.64 20.96
N GLY A 485 -14.87 35.33 20.79
CA GLY A 485 -15.18 34.74 19.48
C GLY A 485 -16.50 35.24 18.88
N THR A 486 -17.50 35.47 19.73
CA THR A 486 -18.78 36.05 19.30
C THR A 486 -18.62 37.51 18.89
N GLU A 487 -17.88 38.30 19.66
CA GLU A 487 -17.58 39.70 19.35
C GLU A 487 -16.77 39.83 18.05
N PHE A 488 -15.78 38.96 17.85
CA PHE A 488 -14.98 38.90 16.62
C PHE A 488 -15.86 38.67 15.38
N LEU A 489 -16.76 37.69 15.42
CA LEU A 489 -17.67 37.43 14.30
C LEU A 489 -18.60 38.61 14.01
N SER A 490 -19.19 39.21 15.06
CA SER A 490 -20.06 40.38 14.90
C SER A 490 -19.33 41.57 14.27
N SER A 491 -18.04 41.75 14.56
CA SER A 491 -17.24 42.85 14.00
C SER A 491 -16.94 42.72 12.50
N LEU A 492 -17.12 41.53 11.93
CA LEU A 492 -16.94 41.28 10.50
C LEU A 492 -18.23 41.44 9.69
N GLU A 493 -19.38 41.51 10.37
CA GLU A 493 -20.70 41.70 9.75
C GLU A 493 -21.18 43.17 9.77
N SER A 494 -20.53 44.00 10.59
CA SER A 494 -20.70 45.47 10.66
C SER A 494 -19.77 46.19 9.70
#